data_AF-A0A239Q3R1-F1
#
_entry.id   AF-A0A239Q3R1-F1
#
_cell.length_a   1.000
_cell.length_b   1.000
_cell.length_c   1.000
_cell.angle_alpha   90.00
_cell.angle_beta   90.00
_cell.angle_gamma   90.00
#
_symmetry.space_group_name_H-M   'P 1'
#
loop_
_entity.id
_entity.type
_entity.pdbx_description
1 polymer ?
#
loop_
_entity_poly.entity_id
_entity_poly.type
_entity_poly.pdbx_seq_one_letter_code
_entity_poly.pdbx_strand_id
1 'polypeptide(L)'
;MPNKAVGTRCALQVARKRRLSVNPDAFAVEQDICDVTLWLSEKHNLSRVHVWVDRHYTQAGQEIAGVTVINSPSLPAHLTEEAHEAFLALGYKVEDTGADIYAYGFCHGNHSRHEAIQAYARIENALRLWRAP
;
A
#
# COMPACT_ATOMS: atom_id res chain seq x y z
N MET A 1 -14.59 28.37 15.53
CA MET A 1 -13.34 27.74 15.07
C MET A 1 -13.33 26.31 15.59
N PRO A 2 -13.64 25.27 14.80
CA PRO A 2 -13.59 23.91 15.33
C PRO A 2 -12.15 23.43 15.36
N ASN A 3 -11.76 22.87 16.51
CA ASN A 3 -10.48 22.21 16.77
C ASN A 3 -10.09 21.29 15.61
N LYS A 4 -8.90 21.51 15.03
CA LYS A 4 -8.19 20.49 14.24
C LYS A 4 -8.01 19.28 15.17
N ALA A 5 -8.86 18.27 15.02
CA ALA A 5 -8.57 16.96 15.55
C ALA A 5 -7.15 16.61 15.09
N VAL A 6 -6.25 16.34 16.04
CA VAL A 6 -4.97 15.72 15.75
C VAL A 6 -5.34 14.40 15.07
N GLY A 7 -5.33 14.42 13.73
CA GLY A 7 -5.85 13.32 12.92
C GLY A 7 -5.17 12.04 13.36
N THR A 8 -5.95 11.08 13.83
CA THR A 8 -5.43 9.78 14.22
C THR A 8 -4.60 9.25 13.05
N ARG A 9 -3.29 9.04 13.29
CA ARG A 9 -2.38 8.46 12.28
C ARG A 9 -3.06 7.24 11.64
N CYS A 10 -2.80 7.02 10.35
CA CYS A 10 -3.29 5.86 9.62
C CYS A 10 -3.28 4.60 10.48
N ALA A 11 -4.44 3.93 10.62
CA ALA A 11 -4.59 2.76 11.50
C ALA A 11 -3.58 1.67 11.13
N LEU A 12 -3.28 1.52 9.84
CA LEU A 12 -2.30 0.59 9.31
C LEU A 12 -0.87 0.91 9.81
N GLN A 13 -0.51 2.19 9.91
CA GLN A 13 0.76 2.63 10.49
C GLN A 13 0.84 2.42 12.00
N VAL A 14 -0.30 2.52 12.71
CA VAL A 14 -0.36 2.18 14.13
C VAL A 14 -0.18 0.68 14.33
N ALA A 15 -0.84 -0.16 13.54
CA ALA A 15 -0.69 -1.61 13.56
C ALA A 15 0.76 -2.03 13.25
N ARG A 16 1.37 -1.43 12.22
CA ARG A 16 2.79 -1.61 11.89
C ARG A 16 3.71 -1.37 13.09
N LYS A 17 3.57 -0.22 13.74
CA LYS A 17 4.41 0.14 14.90
C LYS A 17 4.28 -0.85 16.04
N ARG A 18 3.06 -1.32 16.32
CA ARG A 18 2.83 -2.34 17.36
C ARG A 18 3.52 -3.66 17.00
N ARG A 19 3.38 -4.13 15.77
CA ARG A 19 4.03 -5.38 15.35
C ARG A 19 5.55 -5.28 15.38
N LEU A 20 6.13 -4.20 14.87
CA LEU A 20 7.58 -3.99 14.89
C LEU A 20 8.15 -3.85 16.31
N SER A 21 7.34 -3.40 17.29
CA SER A 21 7.77 -3.39 18.69
C SER A 21 7.90 -4.80 19.29
N VAL A 22 7.19 -5.79 18.73
CA VAL A 22 7.25 -7.19 19.16
C VAL A 22 8.27 -7.97 18.35
N ASN A 23 8.34 -7.73 17.04
CA ASN A 23 9.29 -8.35 16.12
C ASN A 23 9.88 -7.27 15.19
N PRO A 24 11.03 -6.67 15.54
CA PRO A 24 11.66 -5.60 14.76
C PRO A 24 12.05 -6.00 13.34
N ASP A 25 12.35 -7.28 13.13
CA ASP A 25 12.77 -7.82 11.84
C ASP A 25 11.58 -8.24 10.96
N ALA A 26 10.33 -8.06 11.45
CA ALA A 26 9.14 -8.38 10.67
C ALA A 26 9.02 -7.47 9.45
N PHE A 27 8.74 -8.08 8.31
CA PHE A 27 8.48 -7.35 7.08
C PHE A 27 7.20 -6.49 7.19
N ALA A 28 7.25 -5.27 6.67
CA ALA A 28 6.26 -4.24 6.97
C ALA A 28 5.39 -3.82 5.78
N VAL A 29 4.58 -4.78 5.28
CA VAL A 29 3.58 -4.56 4.20
C VAL A 29 2.72 -3.33 4.40
N GLU A 30 2.37 -3.01 5.64
CA GLU A 30 1.59 -1.84 6.02
C GLU A 30 2.19 -0.52 5.52
N GLN A 31 3.52 -0.41 5.50
CA GLN A 31 4.17 0.78 4.94
C GLN A 31 4.00 0.81 3.43
N ASP A 32 4.19 -0.32 2.77
CA ASP A 32 4.14 -0.40 1.31
C ASP A 32 2.71 -0.16 0.79
N ILE A 33 1.69 -0.67 1.49
CA ILE A 33 0.29 -0.35 1.20
C ILE A 33 0.05 1.16 1.31
N CYS A 34 0.54 1.81 2.38
CA CYS A 34 0.42 3.26 2.53
C CYS A 34 1.15 4.00 1.40
N ASP A 35 2.38 3.60 1.08
CA ASP A 35 3.20 4.28 0.09
C ASP A 35 2.61 4.14 -1.32
N VAL A 36 2.17 2.95 -1.71
CA VAL A 36 1.49 2.74 -3.01
C VAL A 36 0.18 3.52 -3.08
N THR A 37 -0.60 3.55 -2.00
CA THR A 37 -1.84 4.36 -1.95
C THR A 37 -1.53 5.84 -2.16
N LEU A 38 -0.55 6.38 -1.42
CA LEU A 38 -0.17 7.79 -1.52
C LEU A 38 0.42 8.14 -2.89
N TRP A 39 1.25 7.26 -3.44
CA TRP A 39 1.81 7.42 -4.77
C TRP A 39 0.73 7.49 -5.86
N LEU A 40 -0.23 6.56 -5.86
CA LEU A 40 -1.36 6.61 -6.80
C LEU A 40 -2.19 7.89 -6.65
N SER A 41 -2.44 8.29 -5.40
CA SER A 41 -3.15 9.54 -5.09
C SER A 41 -2.45 10.77 -5.67
N GLU A 42 -1.15 10.90 -5.44
CA GLU A 42 -0.37 12.04 -5.94
C GLU A 42 -0.20 12.00 -7.46
N LYS A 43 0.10 10.84 -8.03
CA LYS A 43 0.34 10.66 -9.47
C LYS A 43 -0.88 10.99 -10.32
N HIS A 44 -2.06 10.58 -9.86
CA HIS A 44 -3.32 10.74 -10.59
C HIS A 44 -4.21 11.85 -10.03
N ASN A 45 -3.71 12.64 -9.09
CA ASN A 45 -4.44 13.72 -8.41
C ASN A 45 -5.79 13.25 -7.81
N LEU A 46 -5.78 12.09 -7.17
CA LEU A 46 -6.98 11.45 -6.61
C LEU A 46 -7.14 11.81 -5.13
N SER A 47 -8.33 12.32 -4.80
CA SER A 47 -8.69 12.65 -3.42
C SER A 47 -9.08 11.43 -2.56
N ARG A 48 -9.49 10.32 -3.19
CA ARG A 48 -9.91 9.09 -2.52
C ARG A 48 -9.49 7.87 -3.32
N VAL A 49 -8.49 7.15 -2.83
CA VAL A 49 -8.08 5.86 -3.39
C VAL A 49 -7.82 4.89 -2.25
N HIS A 50 -8.28 3.66 -2.40
CA HIS A 50 -8.02 2.58 -1.45
C HIS A 50 -7.35 1.43 -2.19
N VAL A 51 -6.13 1.11 -1.76
CA VAL A 51 -5.40 -0.07 -2.22
C VAL A 51 -5.61 -1.18 -1.20
N TRP A 52 -6.21 -2.27 -1.65
CA TRP A 52 -6.41 -3.49 -0.89
C TRP A 52 -5.35 -4.51 -1.29
N VAL A 53 -4.78 -5.16 -0.29
CA VAL A 53 -3.88 -6.29 -0.49
C VAL A 53 -4.52 -7.53 0.09
N ASP A 54 -4.60 -8.57 -0.73
CA ASP A 54 -5.09 -9.88 -0.33
C ASP A 54 -3.92 -10.83 -0.10
N ARG A 55 -4.07 -11.74 0.87
CA ARG A 55 -3.08 -12.76 1.19
C ARG A 55 -3.74 -14.11 1.41
N HIS A 56 -3.03 -15.17 1.03
CA HIS A 56 -3.31 -16.50 1.55
C HIS A 56 -2.75 -16.64 2.98
N TYR A 57 -3.35 -17.50 3.79
CA TYR A 57 -2.88 -17.76 5.16
C TYR A 57 -1.47 -18.37 5.23
N THR A 58 -1.00 -18.96 4.13
CA THR A 58 0.34 -19.55 3.99
C THR A 58 1.41 -18.56 3.57
N GLN A 59 1.02 -17.38 3.05
CA GLN A 59 1.95 -16.37 2.54
C GLN A 59 2.56 -15.53 3.66
N ALA A 60 3.86 -15.30 3.57
CA ALA A 60 4.61 -14.50 4.54
C ALA A 60 5.54 -13.49 3.84
N GLY A 61 6.10 -12.54 4.61
CA GLY A 61 7.08 -11.60 4.07
C GLY A 61 6.54 -10.78 2.90
N GLN A 62 7.16 -10.91 1.72
CA GLN A 62 6.84 -10.19 0.48
C GLN A 62 5.91 -10.98 -0.46
N GLU A 63 5.14 -11.93 0.06
CA GLU A 63 4.16 -12.68 -0.73
C GLU A 63 2.76 -12.10 -0.53
N ILE A 64 2.02 -11.94 -1.64
CA ILE A 64 0.62 -11.51 -1.64
C ILE A 64 -0.16 -12.29 -2.72
N ALA A 65 -1.46 -12.46 -2.49
CA ALA A 65 -2.35 -13.15 -3.41
C ALA A 65 -2.84 -12.23 -4.52
N GLY A 66 -3.05 -10.95 -4.20
CA GLY A 66 -3.55 -9.98 -5.15
C GLY A 66 -3.59 -8.56 -4.60
N VAL A 67 -3.86 -7.63 -5.50
CA VAL A 67 -4.02 -6.21 -5.21
C VAL A 67 -5.28 -5.71 -5.92
N THR A 68 -6.09 -4.92 -5.22
CA THR A 68 -7.29 -4.29 -5.79
C THR A 68 -7.33 -2.81 -5.45
N VAL A 69 -7.53 -1.94 -6.45
CA VAL A 69 -7.65 -0.50 -6.24
C VAL A 69 -9.08 -0.03 -6.44
N ILE A 70 -9.66 0.58 -5.40
CA ILE A 70 -10.99 1.18 -5.44
C ILE A 70 -10.86 2.71 -5.41
N ASN A 71 -11.48 3.37 -6.39
CA ASN A 71 -11.57 4.82 -6.47
C ASN A 71 -13.03 5.21 -6.75
N SER A 72 -13.82 5.40 -5.69
CA SER A 72 -15.27 5.61 -5.79
C SER A 72 -15.64 6.71 -6.82
N PRO A 73 -16.57 6.45 -7.76
CA PRO A 73 -17.44 5.27 -7.87
C PRO A 73 -16.92 4.17 -8.82
N SER A 74 -15.68 4.23 -9.29
CA SER A 74 -15.13 3.30 -10.28
C SER A 74 -14.08 2.35 -9.70
N LEU A 75 -13.94 1.19 -10.35
CA LEU A 75 -12.77 0.32 -10.22
C LEU A 75 -11.90 0.56 -11.46
N PRO A 76 -10.96 1.51 -11.43
CA PRO A 76 -10.12 1.77 -12.58
C PRO A 76 -9.10 0.64 -12.73
N ALA A 77 -9.34 -0.27 -13.68
CA ALA A 77 -8.46 -1.41 -13.97
C ALA A 77 -6.98 -0.99 -14.13
N HIS A 78 -6.73 0.15 -14.79
CA HIS A 78 -5.39 0.70 -14.96
C HIS A 78 -4.69 1.04 -13.62
N LEU A 79 -5.41 1.52 -12.59
CA LEU A 79 -4.80 1.77 -11.29
C LEU A 79 -4.48 0.47 -10.55
N THR A 80 -5.30 -0.57 -10.74
CA THR A 80 -5.01 -1.90 -10.19
C THR A 80 -3.74 -2.47 -10.82
N GLU A 81 -3.58 -2.34 -12.14
CA GLU A 81 -2.35 -2.73 -12.84
C GLU A 81 -1.13 -1.93 -12.37
N GLU A 82 -1.25 -0.61 -12.23
CA GLU A 82 -0.17 0.24 -11.70
C GLU A 82 0.21 -0.10 -10.26
N ALA A 83 -0.78 -0.39 -9.41
CA ALA A 83 -0.53 -0.84 -8.04
C ALA A 83 0.18 -2.19 -8.04
N HIS A 84 -0.27 -3.12 -8.87
CA HIS A 84 0.34 -4.43 -9.03
C HIS A 84 1.82 -4.31 -9.44
N GLU A 85 2.13 -3.51 -10.47
CA GLU A 85 3.51 -3.24 -10.88
C GLU A 85 4.35 -2.59 -9.76
N ALA A 86 3.77 -1.67 -8.99
CA ALA A 86 4.45 -1.05 -7.86
C ALA A 86 4.84 -2.10 -6.79
N PHE A 87 3.95 -3.05 -6.48
CA PHE A 87 4.28 -4.14 -5.56
C PHE A 87 5.35 -5.07 -6.13
N LEU A 88 5.29 -5.43 -7.42
CA LEU A 88 6.36 -6.21 -8.06
C LEU A 88 7.71 -5.48 -7.99
N ALA A 89 7.74 -4.18 -8.26
CA ALA A 89 8.95 -3.36 -8.20
C ALA A 89 9.50 -3.20 -6.77
N LEU A 90 8.65 -3.31 -5.75
CA LEU A 90 9.06 -3.38 -4.34
C LEU A 90 9.59 -4.77 -3.95
N GLY A 91 9.61 -5.74 -4.87
CA GLY A 91 10.13 -7.09 -4.66
C GLY A 91 9.07 -8.09 -4.19
N TYR A 92 7.78 -7.78 -4.32
CA TYR A 92 6.73 -8.72 -3.95
C TYR A 92 6.57 -9.82 -5.00
N LYS A 93 6.26 -11.02 -4.51
CA LYS A 93 5.69 -12.09 -5.31
C LYS A 93 4.18 -11.98 -5.22
N VAL A 94 3.52 -11.66 -6.33
CA VAL A 94 2.05 -11.67 -6.44
C VAL A 94 1.64 -12.95 -7.14
N GLU A 95 1.01 -13.87 -6.39
CA GLU A 95 0.56 -15.15 -6.91
C GLU A 95 -0.71 -15.58 -6.17
N ASP A 96 -1.79 -15.78 -6.92
CA ASP A 96 -3.00 -16.43 -6.44
C ASP A 96 -2.85 -17.95 -6.59
N THR A 97 -2.78 -18.65 -5.47
CA THR A 97 -2.63 -20.11 -5.44
C THR A 97 -3.99 -20.83 -5.48
N GLY A 98 -5.10 -20.10 -5.61
CA GLY A 98 -6.47 -20.62 -5.51
C GLY A 98 -6.87 -21.05 -4.10
N ALA A 99 -6.04 -20.75 -3.09
CA ALA A 99 -6.35 -21.00 -1.69
C ALA A 99 -7.19 -19.87 -1.09
N ASP A 100 -7.73 -20.07 0.11
CA ASP A 100 -8.49 -19.03 0.79
C ASP A 100 -7.66 -17.76 0.97
N ILE A 101 -8.22 -16.63 0.53
CA ILE A 101 -7.65 -15.29 0.72
C ILE A 101 -8.32 -14.57 1.87
N TYR A 102 -7.58 -13.69 2.54
CA TYR A 102 -8.13 -12.68 3.43
C TYR A 102 -7.58 -11.31 3.03
N ALA A 103 -8.42 -10.27 3.22
CA ALA A 103 -8.00 -8.90 3.05
C ALA A 103 -7.01 -8.53 4.17
N TYR A 104 -5.74 -8.35 3.82
CA TYR A 104 -4.68 -8.04 4.77
C TYR A 104 -4.86 -6.63 5.35
N GLY A 105 -5.21 -5.66 4.51
CA GLY A 105 -5.50 -4.31 4.95
C GLY A 105 -5.48 -3.30 3.82
N PHE A 106 -5.83 -2.06 4.18
CA PHE A 106 -5.82 -0.91 3.29
C PHE A 106 -5.39 0.35 4.03
N CYS A 107 -4.89 1.34 3.30
CA CYS A 107 -4.53 2.64 3.85
C CYS A 107 -5.79 3.47 4.17
N HIS A 108 -5.88 3.94 5.41
CA HIS A 108 -7.02 4.72 5.91
C HIS A 108 -6.84 6.25 5.73
N GLY A 109 -5.75 6.69 5.10
CA GLY A 109 -5.40 8.10 4.97
C GLY A 109 -4.78 8.70 6.24
N ASN A 110 -5.00 10.00 6.47
CA ASN A 110 -4.36 10.79 7.55
C ASN A 110 -2.82 10.76 7.51
N HIS A 111 -2.28 10.93 6.31
CA HIS A 111 -0.86 11.13 6.08
C HIS A 111 -0.56 12.60 5.82
N SER A 112 0.64 13.03 6.18
CA SER A 112 1.16 14.35 5.87
C SER A 112 1.59 14.45 4.41
N ARG A 113 1.64 15.68 3.89
CA ARG A 113 2.19 15.95 2.55
C ARG A 113 3.64 15.46 2.39
N HIS A 114 4.42 15.51 3.47
CA HIS A 114 5.80 15.02 3.45
C HIS A 114 5.85 13.50 3.24
N GLU A 115 5.01 12.73 3.94
CA GLU A 115 4.88 11.28 3.73
C GLU A 115 4.45 10.96 2.29
N ALA A 116 3.54 11.74 1.70
CA ALA A 116 3.12 11.57 0.32
C ALA A 116 4.28 11.78 -0.67
N ILE A 117 5.08 12.84 -0.50
CA ILE A 117 6.27 13.09 -1.35
C ILE A 117 7.31 11.97 -1.20
N GLN A 118 7.54 11.49 0.02
CA GLN A 118 8.47 10.39 0.27
C GLN A 118 8.00 9.09 -0.39
N ALA A 119 6.71 8.75 -0.23
CA ALA A 119 6.09 7.61 -0.88
C ALA A 119 6.24 7.71 -2.40
N TYR A 120 5.93 8.87 -2.99
CA TYR A 120 6.04 9.10 -4.43
C TYR A 120 7.48 8.84 -4.91
N ALA A 121 8.47 9.45 -4.28
CA ALA A 121 9.88 9.27 -4.65
C ALA A 121 10.34 7.82 -4.49
N ARG A 122 9.89 7.12 -3.44
CA ARG A 122 10.24 5.71 -3.19
C ARG A 122 9.70 4.80 -4.29
N ILE A 123 8.41 4.92 -4.62
CA ILE A 123 7.76 4.04 -5.61
C ILE A 123 8.28 4.33 -7.02
N GLU A 124 8.40 5.59 -7.43
CA GLU A 124 8.96 5.94 -8.75
C GLU A 124 10.40 5.44 -8.91
N ASN A 125 11.22 5.55 -7.86
CA ASN A 125 12.57 5.00 -7.90
C ASN A 125 12.58 3.46 -8.01
N ALA A 126 11.73 2.76 -7.27
CA ALA A 126 11.60 1.31 -7.36
C ALA A 126 11.17 0.87 -8.77
N LEU A 127 10.14 1.50 -9.34
CA LEU A 127 9.67 1.23 -10.70
C LEU A 127 10.75 1.50 -11.75
N ARG A 128 11.50 2.60 -11.60
CA ARG A 128 12.61 2.92 -12.51
C ARG A 128 13.70 1.85 -12.50
N LEU A 129 14.08 1.37 -11.31
CA LEU A 129 15.09 0.33 -11.16
C LEU A 129 14.60 -1.01 -11.70
N TRP A 130 13.33 -1.34 -11.45
CA TRP A 130 12.72 -2.60 -11.89
C TRP A 130 12.55 -2.68 -13.42
N ARG A 131 12.25 -1.55 -14.08
CA ARG A 131 12.11 -1.46 -15.54
C ARG A 131 13.44 -1.24 -16.28
N ALA A 132 14.54 -1.05 -15.55
CA ALA A 132 15.85 -0.91 -16.17
C ALA A 132 16.28 -2.26 -16.79
N PRO A 133 16.84 -2.25 -18.01
CA PRO A 133 17.28 -3.47 -18.70
C PRO A 133 18.50 -4.13 -18.05
#